data_AF-A0AAQ4DYY5-F1
#
_entry.id   AF-A0AAQ4DYY5-F1
#
_cell.length_a   1.000
_cell.length_b   1.000
_cell.length_c   1.000
_cell.angle_alpha   90.00
_cell.angle_beta   90.00
_cell.angle_gamma   90.00
#
_symmetry.space_group_name_H-M   'P 1'
#
loop_
_entity.id
_entity.type
_entity.pdbx_description
1 polymer ?
#
loop_
_entity_poly.entity_id
_entity_poly.type
_entity_poly.pdbx_seq_one_letter_code
_entity_poly.pdbx_strand_id
1 'polypeptide(L)'
;MAWLRKPIRGILMDITGVLYESGERKAIEGSTEAVKMLRAANIPFRFITNETQKTREQLDSLLHRLGFDIYEKEIFMCVPAAKKFIHDLNYRPFLLVHPKSITGNTANWSWMLGLLQLLLSLLPRGKPS
;
A
#
# COMPACT_ATOMS: atom_id res chain seq x y z
N MET A 1 -14.38 -12.59 -20.37
CA MET A 1 -13.53 -11.46 -19.91
C MET A 1 -14.29 -10.13 -19.97
N ALA A 2 -15.40 -9.99 -19.22
CA ALA A 2 -16.31 -8.84 -19.35
C ALA A 2 -16.15 -7.75 -18.25
N TRP A 3 -15.16 -7.88 -17.36
CA TRP A 3 -15.00 -6.99 -16.20
C TRP A 3 -14.07 -5.78 -16.46
N LEU A 4 -13.30 -5.79 -17.55
CA LEU A 4 -12.50 -4.64 -18.02
C LEU A 4 -13.28 -3.83 -19.07
N ARG A 5 -14.41 -3.23 -18.68
CA ARG A 5 -15.19 -2.34 -19.57
C ARG A 5 -14.52 -0.99 -19.86
N LYS A 6 -13.43 -0.67 -19.17
CA LYS A 6 -12.64 0.56 -19.35
C LYS A 6 -11.16 0.19 -19.52
N PRO A 7 -10.40 0.92 -20.35
CA PRO A 7 -8.98 0.68 -20.52
C PRO A 7 -8.24 0.88 -19.20
N ILE A 8 -7.27 -0.01 -18.93
CA ILE A 8 -6.37 0.11 -17.78
C ILE A 8 -5.53 1.36 -17.98
N ARG A 9 -5.59 2.28 -17.01
CA ARG A 9 -4.84 3.56 -17.07
C ARG A 9 -3.49 3.52 -16.37
N GLY A 10 -3.19 2.45 -15.65
CA GLY A 10 -1.95 2.27 -14.94
C GLY A 10 -2.02 1.16 -13.88
N ILE A 11 -0.91 0.94 -13.19
CA ILE A 11 -0.72 -0.12 -12.20
C ILE A 11 -0.47 0.49 -10.82
N LEU A 12 -1.13 -0.05 -9.80
CA LEU A 12 -0.74 0.16 -8.41
C LEU A 12 -0.07 -1.12 -7.92
N MET A 13 1.18 -1.00 -7.50
CA MET A 13 2.02 -2.12 -7.13
C MET A 13 2.29 -2.09 -5.63
N ASP A 14 1.97 -3.18 -4.93
CA ASP A 14 2.37 -3.32 -3.53
C ASP A 14 3.90 -3.46 -3.43
N ILE A 15 4.46 -3.19 -2.25
CA ILE A 15 5.92 -3.22 -2.02
C ILE A 15 6.32 -4.49 -1.28
N THR A 16 5.82 -4.68 -0.06
CA THR A 16 6.28 -5.77 0.83
C THR A 16 5.63 -7.08 0.42
N GLY A 17 6.45 -8.10 0.11
CA GLY A 17 5.97 -9.39 -0.41
C GLY A 17 5.66 -9.38 -1.91
N VAL A 18 5.89 -8.27 -2.62
CA VAL A 18 5.76 -8.16 -4.08
C VAL A 18 7.08 -7.75 -4.73
N LEU A 19 7.71 -6.68 -4.23
CA LEU A 19 9.03 -6.25 -4.66
C LEU A 19 10.14 -6.87 -3.82
N TYR A 20 9.93 -6.97 -2.51
CA TYR A 20 10.96 -7.48 -1.61
C TYR A 20 10.36 -8.23 -0.43
N GLU A 21 11.14 -9.14 0.15
CA GLU A 21 10.74 -9.89 1.34
C GLU A 21 11.12 -9.16 2.62
N SER A 22 10.15 -8.96 3.52
CA SER A 22 10.37 -8.19 4.76
C SER A 22 11.40 -8.81 5.71
N GLY A 23 11.55 -10.13 5.70
CA GLY A 23 12.47 -10.85 6.60
C GLY A 23 13.92 -10.76 6.13
N GLU A 24 14.18 -11.23 4.91
CA GLU A 24 15.53 -11.32 4.36
C GLU A 24 16.04 -10.01 3.76
N ARG A 25 15.16 -8.99 3.62
CA ARG A 25 15.47 -7.72 2.94
C ARG A 25 16.11 -7.96 1.58
N LYS A 26 15.55 -8.90 0.83
CA LYS A 26 16.00 -9.30 -0.50
C LYS A 26 14.92 -8.96 -1.52
N ALA A 27 15.33 -8.52 -2.72
CA ALA A 27 14.42 -8.40 -3.84
C ALA A 27 13.82 -9.77 -4.17
N ILE A 28 12.53 -9.79 -4.47
CA ILE A 28 11.87 -10.99 -5.01
C ILE A 28 12.40 -11.22 -6.42
N GLU A 29 12.65 -12.48 -6.78
CA GLU A 29 13.23 -12.82 -8.08
C GLU A 29 12.39 -12.26 -9.24
N GLY A 30 13.06 -11.60 -10.19
CA GLY A 30 12.42 -10.98 -11.37
C GLY A 30 11.64 -9.70 -11.10
N SER A 31 11.47 -9.28 -9.83
CA SER A 31 10.71 -8.07 -9.50
C SER A 31 11.41 -6.79 -9.98
N THR A 32 12.74 -6.73 -9.87
CA THR A 32 13.57 -5.63 -10.40
C THR A 32 13.44 -5.51 -11.91
N GLU A 33 13.44 -6.63 -12.62
CA GLU A 33 13.30 -6.72 -14.07
C GLU A 33 11.88 -6.31 -14.49
N ALA A 34 10.86 -6.77 -13.77
CA ALA A 34 9.48 -6.40 -14.03
C ALA A 34 9.26 -4.87 -13.94
N VAL A 35 9.80 -4.22 -12.89
CA VAL A 35 9.73 -2.76 -12.77
C VAL A 35 10.45 -2.06 -13.93
N LYS A 36 11.63 -2.56 -14.34
CA LYS A 36 12.35 -2.03 -15.52
C LYS A 36 11.53 -2.18 -16.79
N MET A 37 10.89 -3.33 -17.01
CA MET A 37 10.03 -3.59 -18.16
C MET A 37 8.82 -2.64 -18.20
N LEU A 38 8.15 -2.44 -17.06
CA LEU A 38 7.02 -1.51 -16.97
C LEU A 38 7.44 -0.07 -17.30
N ARG A 39 8.60 0.35 -16.80
CA ARG A 39 9.17 1.68 -17.08
C ARG A 39 9.53 1.81 -18.56
N ALA A 40 10.20 0.82 -19.16
CA ALA A 40 10.55 0.80 -20.58
C ALA A 40 9.33 0.79 -21.52
N ALA A 41 8.24 0.14 -21.10
CA ALA A 41 6.98 0.10 -21.83
C ALA A 41 6.15 1.40 -21.69
N ASN A 42 6.63 2.41 -20.95
CA ASN A 42 5.90 3.63 -20.62
C ASN A 42 4.51 3.36 -20.00
N ILE A 43 4.36 2.26 -19.26
CA ILE A 43 3.13 1.95 -18.55
C ILE A 43 3.12 2.77 -17.26
N PRO A 44 2.10 3.61 -17.00
CA PRO A 44 2.05 4.36 -15.75
C PRO A 44 1.90 3.42 -14.56
N PHE A 45 2.77 3.55 -13.55
CA PHE A 45 2.61 2.83 -12.29
C PHE A 45 2.97 3.69 -11.08
N ARG A 46 2.48 3.28 -9.91
CA ARG A 46 2.87 3.80 -8.60
C ARG A 46 3.01 2.66 -7.61
N PHE A 47 3.86 2.85 -6.63
CA PHE A 47 4.01 1.93 -5.51
C PHE A 47 3.06 2.33 -4.40
N ILE A 48 2.38 1.36 -3.80
CA ILE A 48 1.50 1.56 -2.66
C ILE A 48 1.98 0.64 -1.54
N THR A 49 1.97 1.12 -0.30
CA THR A 49 2.35 0.29 0.84
C THR A 49 1.51 0.61 2.07
N ASN A 50 1.20 -0.46 2.79
CA ASN A 50 0.60 -0.42 4.11
C ASN A 50 1.64 -0.44 5.25
N GLU A 51 2.93 -0.42 4.91
CA GLU A 51 4.02 -0.38 5.89
C GLU A 51 3.88 0.85 6.79
N THR A 52 3.87 0.62 8.10
CA THR A 52 3.70 1.66 9.12
C THR A 52 4.98 1.95 9.88
N GLN A 53 6.00 1.08 9.74
CA GLN A 53 7.25 1.19 10.49
C GLN A 53 8.34 1.96 9.75
N LYS A 54 8.27 2.02 8.42
CA LYS A 54 9.28 2.69 7.58
C LYS A 54 8.69 3.96 6.99
N THR A 55 9.47 5.04 6.99
CA THR A 55 9.11 6.25 6.25
C THR A 55 9.26 6.01 4.74
N ARG A 56 8.71 6.94 3.96
CA ARG A 56 8.80 6.87 2.49
C ARG A 56 10.26 6.88 2.02
N GLU A 57 11.10 7.71 2.64
CA GLU A 57 12.51 7.88 2.34
C GLU A 57 13.32 6.62 2.71
N GLN A 58 12.95 5.97 3.81
CA GLN A 58 13.55 4.70 4.24
C GLN A 58 13.24 3.57 3.25
N LEU A 59 12.00 3.53 2.73
CA LEU A 59 11.60 2.56 1.70
C LEU A 59 12.29 2.84 0.36
N ASP A 60 12.34 4.10 -0.06
CA ASP A 60 13.09 4.52 -1.26
C ASP A 60 14.55 4.06 -1.18
N SER A 61 15.22 4.39 -0.08
CA SER A 61 16.61 3.99 0.16
C SER A 61 16.80 2.47 0.20
N LEU A 62 15.84 1.73 0.77
CA LEU A 62 15.88 0.27 0.80
C LEU A 62 15.76 -0.32 -0.59
N LEU A 63 14.75 0.10 -1.36
CA LEU A 63 14.48 -0.44 -2.68
C LEU A 63 15.61 -0.08 -3.66
N HIS A 64 16.20 1.10 -3.55
CA HIS A 64 17.42 1.45 -4.29
C HIS A 64 18.58 0.49 -4.00
N ARG A 65 18.83 0.15 -2.73
CA ARG A 65 19.86 -0.85 -2.37
C ARG A 65 19.56 -2.24 -2.92
N LEU A 66 18.29 -2.55 -3.18
CA LEU A 66 17.86 -3.80 -3.78
C LEU A 66 17.87 -3.79 -5.32
N GLY A 67 18.35 -2.72 -5.94
CA GLY A 67 18.50 -2.61 -7.39
C GLY A 67 17.25 -2.12 -8.13
N PHE A 68 16.26 -1.60 -7.41
CA PHE A 68 15.12 -0.94 -8.02
C PHE A 68 15.46 0.50 -8.40
N ASP A 69 15.10 0.89 -9.62
CA ASP A 69 15.11 2.28 -10.07
C ASP A 69 13.73 2.89 -9.83
N ILE A 70 13.56 3.52 -8.67
CA ILE A 70 12.30 4.10 -8.21
C ILE A 70 12.53 5.50 -7.68
N TYR A 71 11.48 6.31 -7.68
CA TYR A 71 11.57 7.63 -7.06
C TYR A 71 10.67 7.69 -5.84
N GLU A 72 11.13 8.36 -4.78
CA GLU A 72 10.37 8.56 -3.55
C GLU A 72 8.92 9.01 -3.82
N LYS A 73 8.72 9.96 -4.75
CA LYS A 73 7.39 10.46 -5.17
C LYS A 73 6.47 9.40 -5.76
N GLU A 74 6.99 8.26 -6.21
CA GLU A 74 6.23 7.12 -6.74
C GLU A 74 5.65 6.26 -5.60
N ILE A 75 6.10 6.44 -4.36
CA ILE A 75 5.69 5.67 -3.18
C ILE A 75 4.52 6.36 -2.44
N PHE A 76 3.37 5.69 -2.43
CA PHE A 76 2.17 6.08 -1.71
C PHE A 76 2.03 5.30 -0.40
N MET A 77 2.09 6.03 0.71
CA MET A 77 1.90 5.51 2.06
C MET A 77 0.41 5.57 2.43
N CYS A 78 -0.22 4.43 2.72
CA CYS A 78 -1.66 4.37 3.02
C CYS A 78 -2.05 5.14 4.30
N VAL A 79 -1.25 5.06 5.36
CA VAL A 79 -1.57 5.69 6.65
C VAL A 79 -1.58 7.24 6.59
N PRO A 80 -0.55 7.92 6.05
CA PRO A 80 -0.60 9.36 5.83
C PRO A 80 -1.75 9.80 4.91
N ALA A 81 -2.04 9.02 3.86
CA ALA A 81 -3.15 9.32 2.95
C ALA A 81 -4.51 9.27 3.67
N ALA A 82 -4.74 8.22 4.47
CA ALA A 82 -5.95 8.10 5.28
C ALA A 82 -6.07 9.23 6.32
N LYS A 83 -4.97 9.56 7.01
CA LYS A 83 -4.94 10.68 7.99
C LYS A 83 -5.32 12.01 7.33
N LYS A 84 -4.73 12.30 6.17
CA LYS A 84 -5.06 13.52 5.40
C LYS A 84 -6.53 13.53 4.99
N PHE A 85 -7.04 12.42 4.48
CA PHE A 85 -8.44 12.30 4.06
C PHE A 85 -9.43 12.52 5.21
N ILE A 86 -9.18 11.92 6.38
CA ILE A 86 -10.00 12.09 7.59
C ILE A 86 -10.00 13.56 8.04
N HIS A 87 -8.83 14.19 8.04
CA HIS A 87 -8.69 15.61 8.38
C HIS A 87 -9.46 16.49 7.40
N ASP A 88 -9.29 16.27 6.09
CA ASP A 88 -9.94 17.05 5.04
C ASP A 88 -11.48 16.91 5.05
N LEU A 89 -12.01 15.78 5.54
CA LEU A 89 -13.45 15.54 5.71
C LEU A 89 -13.98 15.90 7.10
N ASN A 90 -13.13 16.44 7.98
CA ASN A 90 -13.46 16.81 9.37
C ASN A 90 -14.11 15.67 10.18
N TYR A 91 -13.76 14.42 9.86
CA TYR A 91 -14.26 13.26 10.59
C TYR A 91 -13.49 13.07 11.90
N ARG A 92 -14.20 12.64 12.95
CA ARG A 92 -13.62 12.26 14.25
C ARG A 92 -13.68 10.75 14.43
N PRO A 93 -12.72 9.99 13.88
CA PRO A 93 -12.71 8.54 14.03
C PRO A 93 -12.40 8.16 15.48
N PHE A 94 -13.13 7.17 15.99
CA PHE A 94 -12.78 6.52 17.25
C PHE A 94 -11.62 5.56 17.00
N LEU A 95 -10.50 5.75 17.68
CA LEU A 95 -9.34 4.87 17.63
C LEU A 95 -9.64 3.60 18.44
N LEU A 96 -10.05 2.53 17.76
CA LEU A 96 -10.24 1.22 18.37
C LEU A 96 -8.93 0.42 18.26
N VAL A 97 -8.09 0.50 19.30
CA VAL A 97 -6.92 -0.37 19.44
C VAL A 97 -7.32 -1.52 20.35
N HIS A 98 -7.36 -2.74 19.81
CA HIS A 98 -7.59 -3.92 20.62
C HIS A 98 -6.31 -4.22 21.44
N PRO A 99 -6.39 -4.43 22.77
CA PRO A 99 -5.22 -4.62 23.62
C PRO A 99 -4.26 -5.74 23.17
N LYS A 100 -4.79 -6.80 22.56
CA LYS A 100 -4.00 -7.92 22.00
C LYS A 100 -3.19 -7.56 20.74
N SER A 101 -3.41 -6.40 20.12
CA SER A 101 -2.60 -5.93 18.98
C SER A 101 -1.24 -5.36 19.40
N ILE A 102 -1.05 -5.09 20.70
CA ILE A 102 0.17 -4.51 21.27
C ILE A 102 1.16 -5.61 21.71
N THR A 103 0.69 -6.85 21.85
CA THR A 103 1.49 -7.97 22.36
C THR A 103 1.14 -9.26 21.60
N GLY A 104 1.96 -9.60 20.60
CA GLY A 104 2.02 -11.00 20.13
C GLY A 104 2.05 -11.18 18.61
N ASN A 105 3.15 -11.77 18.16
CA ASN A 105 3.38 -12.43 16.88
C ASN A 105 2.14 -13.20 16.37
N THR A 106 1.35 -12.60 15.48
CA THR A 106 0.40 -13.32 14.62
C THR A 106 0.42 -12.69 13.23
N ALA A 107 1.17 -13.32 12.33
CA ALA A 107 0.94 -13.21 10.90
C ALA A 107 -0.44 -13.80 10.59
N ASN A 108 -1.50 -12.98 10.61
CA ASN A 108 -2.80 -13.41 10.09
C ASN A 108 -3.73 -12.21 9.92
N TRP A 109 -3.93 -11.76 8.67
CA TRP A 109 -5.05 -11.02 8.05
C TRP A 109 -5.77 -9.86 8.79
N SER A 110 -5.44 -9.56 10.04
CA SER A 110 -6.07 -8.57 10.91
C SER A 110 -5.78 -7.14 10.44
N TRP A 111 -4.60 -6.91 9.85
CA TRP A 111 -4.25 -5.65 9.21
C TRP A 111 -5.02 -5.42 7.90
N MET A 112 -5.36 -6.48 7.15
CA MET A 112 -6.16 -6.39 5.93
C MET A 112 -7.64 -6.15 6.25
N LEU A 113 -8.15 -6.78 7.32
CA LEU A 113 -9.48 -6.49 7.85
C LEU A 113 -9.58 -5.06 8.41
N GLY A 114 -8.54 -4.56 9.07
CA GLY A 114 -8.48 -3.16 9.51
C GLY A 114 -8.52 -2.17 8.33
N LEU A 115 -7.82 -2.46 7.24
CA LEU A 115 -7.83 -1.66 6.02
C LEU A 115 -9.18 -1.74 5.29
N LEU A 116 -9.77 -2.94 5.20
CA LEU A 116 -11.09 -3.13 4.60
C LEU A 116 -12.18 -2.44 5.43
N GLN A 117 -12.11 -2.50 6.77
CA GLN A 117 -13.02 -1.81 7.67
C GLN A 117 -12.90 -0.29 7.56
N LEU A 118 -11.66 0.23 7.46
CA LEU A 118 -11.41 1.64 7.17
C LEU A 118 -12.02 2.03 5.83
N LEU A 119 -11.69 1.33 4.74
CA LEU A 119 -12.24 1.60 3.40
C LEU A 119 -13.78 1.49 3.34
N LEU A 120 -14.39 0.50 4.00
CA LEU A 120 -15.85 0.33 4.07
C LEU A 120 -16.52 1.42 4.90
N SER A 121 -15.89 1.90 5.97
CA SER A 121 -16.40 3.04 6.77
C SER A 121 -16.35 4.38 6.02
N LEU A 122 -15.60 4.44 4.91
CA LEU A 122 -15.44 5.62 4.07
C LEU A 122 -16.40 5.62 2.86
N LEU A 123 -17.16 4.54 2.64
CA LEU A 123 -18.25 4.52 1.66
C LEU A 123 -19.51 5.16 2.28
N PRO A 124 -20.23 6.01 1.54
CA PRO A 124 -21.46 6.61 2.05
C PRO A 124 -22.44 5.49 2.41
N ARG A 125 -22.84 5.41 3.68
CA ARG A 125 -23.95 4.55 4.09
C ARG A 125 -25.18 5.05 3.35
N GLY A 126 -25.64 4.29 2.35
CA GLY A 126 -26.95 4.52 1.75
C GLY A 126 -27.97 4.61 2.88
N LYS A 127 -28.77 5.68 2.90
CA LYS A 127 -29.85 5.82 3.90
C LYS A 127 -30.73 4.57 3.81
N PRO A 128 -31.03 3.90 4.93
CA PRO A 128 -32.07 2.87 4.92
C PRO A 128 -33.39 3.55 4.52
N SER A 129 -34.10 2.88 3.60
CA SER A 129 -35.46 3.22 3.15
C SER A 129 -36.47 3.14 4.28
#